data_AF-A0A9E3EBX5-F1
#
_entry.id   AF-A0A9E3EBX5-F1
#
_cell.length_a   1.000
_cell.length_b   1.000
_cell.length_c   1.000
_cell.angle_alpha   90.00
_cell.angle_beta   90.00
_cell.angle_gamma   90.00
#
_symmetry.space_group_name_H-M   'P 1'
#
loop_
_entity.id
_entity.type
_entity.pdbx_description
1 polymer ?
#
loop_
_entity_poly.entity_id
_entity_poly.type
_entity_poly.pdbx_seq_one_letter_code
_entity_poly.pdbx_strand_id
1 'polypeptide(L)'
;MAKRDLTGAVDFAYLEAYAGGDAGVVAEVLALFREQAALWARLLEPTAAEGWRDAVHTLKGSARGIGAAALGEACAAAEAADDAARPAALAHVLDALDLALADIAAYLHEEALKSLKS
;
A
#
# COMPACT_ATOMS: atom_id res chain seq x y z
N MET A 1 -1.74 -11.21 23.87
CA MET A 1 -1.99 -10.39 22.67
C MET A 1 -0.80 -10.58 21.75
N ALA A 2 -1.03 -11.19 20.59
CA ALA A 2 0.02 -11.69 19.72
C ALA A 2 0.89 -10.54 19.20
N LYS A 3 2.22 -10.74 19.23
CA LYS A 3 3.19 -9.96 18.46
C LYS A 3 2.65 -9.85 17.03
N ARG A 4 2.13 -8.69 16.64
CA ARG A 4 2.13 -8.29 15.24
C ARG A 4 3.60 -8.34 14.83
N ASP A 5 3.88 -9.11 13.80
CA ASP A 5 5.23 -9.22 13.26
C ASP A 5 5.76 -7.81 13.02
N LEU A 6 6.93 -7.51 13.57
CA LEU A 6 7.48 -6.15 13.69
C LEU A 6 8.15 -5.67 12.40
N THR A 7 7.86 -6.33 11.28
CA THR A 7 8.17 -5.84 9.94
C THR A 7 7.10 -4.81 9.58
N GLY A 8 7.50 -3.62 9.15
CA GLY A 8 6.57 -2.59 8.70
C GLY A 8 5.57 -3.11 7.66
N ALA A 9 4.48 -2.38 7.43
CA ALA A 9 3.51 -2.65 6.38
C ALA A 9 4.14 -2.70 4.97
N VAL A 10 5.33 -2.10 4.80
CA VAL A 10 6.11 -2.12 3.55
C VAL A 10 7.51 -2.70 3.79
N ASP A 11 7.90 -3.69 2.98
CA ASP A 11 9.27 -4.20 2.93
C ASP A 11 10.15 -3.33 2.03
N PHE A 12 10.81 -2.32 2.61
CA PHE A 12 11.69 -1.43 1.87
C PHE A 12 12.98 -2.12 1.40
N ALA A 13 13.46 -3.17 2.07
CA ALA A 13 14.64 -3.90 1.63
C ALA A 13 14.35 -4.68 0.33
N TYR A 14 13.15 -5.27 0.24
CA TYR A 14 12.65 -5.84 -1.01
C TYR A 14 12.61 -4.78 -2.12
N LEU A 15 12.04 -3.60 -1.84
CA LEU A 15 11.86 -2.54 -2.84
C LEU A 15 13.21 -1.96 -3.30
N GLU A 16 14.15 -1.72 -2.40
CA GLU A 16 15.51 -1.29 -2.72
C GLU A 16 16.23 -2.30 -3.62
N ALA A 17 16.12 -3.60 -3.30
CA ALA A 17 16.69 -4.66 -4.13
C ALA A 17 16.02 -4.72 -5.51
N TYR A 18 14.69 -4.55 -5.57
CA TYR A 18 13.93 -4.51 -6.82
C TYR A 18 14.34 -3.31 -7.71
N ALA A 19 14.65 -2.18 -7.10
CA ALA A 19 15.15 -0.98 -7.76
C ALA A 19 16.67 -1.02 -8.08
N GLY A 20 17.35 -2.14 -7.86
CA GLY A 20 18.79 -2.27 -8.10
C GLY A 20 19.65 -1.41 -7.17
N GLY A 21 19.13 -1.04 -5.99
CA GLY A 21 19.78 -0.16 -5.02
C GLY A 21 19.71 1.34 -5.36
N ASP A 22 18.98 1.73 -6.40
CA ASP A 22 18.82 3.14 -6.76
C ASP A 22 17.75 3.83 -5.86
N ALA A 23 18.22 4.61 -4.90
CA ALA A 23 17.35 5.34 -3.97
C ALA A 23 16.42 6.37 -4.66
N GLY A 24 16.82 6.92 -5.81
CA GLY A 24 15.99 7.83 -6.60
C GLY A 24 14.79 7.11 -7.20
N VAL A 25 15.01 5.92 -7.76
CA VAL A 25 13.93 5.06 -8.29
C VAL A 25 13.00 4.61 -7.17
N VAL A 26 13.53 4.20 -6.01
CA VAL A 26 12.70 3.85 -4.84
C VAL A 26 11.79 5.02 -4.46
N ALA A 27 12.35 6.22 -4.32
CA ALA A 27 11.60 7.41 -3.94
C ALA A 27 10.50 7.76 -4.97
N GLU A 28 10.80 7.66 -6.26
CA GLU A 28 9.82 7.91 -7.34
C GLU A 28 8.66 6.91 -7.29
N VAL A 29 8.95 5.61 -7.18
CA VAL A 29 7.93 4.55 -7.09
C VAL A 29 7.01 4.77 -5.88
N LEU A 30 7.59 5.10 -4.72
CA LEU A 30 6.82 5.37 -3.50
C LEU A 30 5.98 6.65 -3.61
N ALA A 31 6.49 7.70 -4.26
CA ALA A 31 5.73 8.93 -4.50
C ALA A 31 4.53 8.66 -5.43
N LEU A 32 4.74 7.94 -6.54
CA LEU A 32 3.69 7.56 -7.47
C LEU A 32 2.61 6.69 -6.81
N PHE A 33 3.01 5.76 -5.92
CA PHE A 33 2.05 4.97 -5.16
C PHE A 33 1.18 5.86 -4.28
N ARG A 34 1.79 6.79 -3.53
CA ARG A 34 1.07 7.70 -2.64
C ARG A 34 0.10 8.61 -3.38
N GLU A 35 0.49 9.12 -4.56
CA GLU A 35 -0.38 9.96 -5.39
C GLU A 35 -1.63 9.20 -5.87
N GLN A 36 -1.45 7.94 -6.29
CA GLN A 36 -2.56 7.11 -6.78
C GLN A 36 -3.45 6.57 -5.66
N ALA A 37 -2.90 6.36 -4.46
CA ALA A 37 -3.63 5.84 -3.30
C ALA A 37 -4.87 6.66 -2.95
N ALA A 38 -4.81 7.99 -3.09
CA ALA A 38 -5.96 8.87 -2.80
C ALA A 38 -7.14 8.63 -3.74
N LEU A 39 -6.89 8.27 -5.00
CA LEU A 39 -7.95 7.92 -5.96
C LEU A 39 -8.56 6.57 -5.59
N TRP A 40 -7.73 5.57 -5.34
CA TRP A 40 -8.20 4.23 -5.00
C TRP A 40 -9.00 4.23 -3.69
N ALA A 41 -8.54 4.94 -2.66
CA ALA A 41 -9.26 5.03 -1.38
C ALA A 41 -10.72 5.48 -1.56
N ARG A 42 -10.97 6.47 -2.43
CA ARG A 42 -12.33 6.97 -2.73
C ARG A 42 -13.20 5.93 -3.44
N LEU A 43 -12.62 5.10 -4.30
CA LEU A 43 -13.32 4.04 -5.02
C LEU A 43 -13.59 2.81 -4.15
N LEU A 44 -12.91 2.70 -3.01
CA LEU A 44 -13.05 1.61 -2.04
C LEU A 44 -14.00 1.94 -0.88
N GLU A 45 -14.51 3.17 -0.82
CA GLU A 45 -15.51 3.55 0.17
C GLU A 45 -16.75 2.64 0.06
N PRO A 46 -17.34 2.18 1.19
CA PRO A 46 -18.51 1.28 1.16
C PRO A 46 -19.73 1.86 0.42
N THR A 47 -19.77 3.18 0.23
CA THR A 47 -20.82 3.90 -0.50
C THR A 47 -20.57 3.97 -2.01
N ALA A 48 -19.39 3.59 -2.49
CA ALA A 48 -19.06 3.56 -3.91
C ALA A 48 -19.82 2.41 -4.60
N ALA A 49 -20.69 2.77 -5.55
CA ALA A 49 -21.55 1.79 -6.23
C ALA A 49 -20.81 0.97 -7.30
N GLU A 50 -19.78 1.53 -7.95
CA GLU A 50 -19.11 0.95 -9.11
C GLU A 50 -17.59 1.20 -9.08
N GLY A 51 -16.81 0.37 -9.79
CA GLY A 51 -15.36 0.56 -9.96
C GLY A 51 -14.47 0.05 -8.82
N TRP A 52 -15.04 -0.37 -7.68
CA TRP A 52 -14.25 -0.89 -6.56
C TRP A 52 -13.42 -2.12 -6.93
N ARG A 53 -13.95 -3.03 -7.77
CA ARG A 53 -13.22 -4.24 -8.18
C ARG A 53 -11.95 -3.90 -8.96
N ASP A 54 -12.03 -2.96 -9.89
CA ASP A 54 -10.88 -2.52 -10.68
C ASP A 54 -9.87 -1.75 -9.82
N ALA A 55 -10.38 -0.97 -8.86
CA ALA A 55 -9.54 -0.28 -7.88
C ALA A 55 -8.77 -1.28 -6.99
N VAL A 56 -9.45 -2.28 -6.43
CA VAL A 56 -8.82 -3.36 -5.65
C VAL A 56 -7.80 -4.13 -6.49
N HIS A 57 -8.14 -4.47 -7.73
CA HIS A 57 -7.25 -5.20 -8.62
C HIS A 57 -5.96 -4.45 -8.91
N THR A 58 -6.09 -3.15 -9.22
CA THR A 58 -4.95 -2.27 -9.49
C THR A 58 -4.11 -2.10 -8.22
N LEU A 59 -4.75 -1.80 -7.09
CA LEU A 59 -4.09 -1.61 -5.81
C LEU A 59 -3.34 -2.87 -5.36
N LYS A 60 -3.89 -4.07 -5.58
CA LYS A 60 -3.21 -5.34 -5.32
C LYS A 60 -1.87 -5.44 -6.05
N GLY A 61 -1.87 -5.11 -7.36
CA GLY A 61 -0.66 -5.13 -8.18
C GLY A 61 0.37 -4.12 -7.69
N SER A 62 -0.07 -2.88 -7.46
CA SER A 62 0.79 -1.80 -6.96
C SER A 62 1.37 -2.11 -5.57
N ALA A 63 0.56 -2.65 -4.64
CA ALA A 63 0.98 -3.03 -3.31
C ALA A 63 2.09 -4.09 -3.33
N ARG A 64 1.94 -5.11 -4.17
CA ARG A 64 2.98 -6.15 -4.36
C ARG A 64 4.26 -5.55 -4.95
N GLY A 65 4.13 -4.63 -5.90
CA GLY A 65 5.28 -3.95 -6.52
C GLY A 65 6.13 -3.15 -5.53
N ILE A 66 5.52 -2.58 -4.49
CA ILE A 66 6.25 -1.81 -3.46
C ILE A 66 6.64 -2.63 -2.23
N GLY A 67 6.36 -3.94 -2.20
CA GLY A 67 6.62 -4.78 -1.02
C GLY A 67 5.57 -4.67 0.10
N ALA A 68 4.39 -4.10 -0.16
CA ALA A 68 3.29 -3.99 0.79
C ALA A 68 2.43 -5.27 0.80
N ALA A 69 3.01 -6.38 1.29
CA ALA A 69 2.40 -7.71 1.19
C ALA A 69 1.02 -7.78 1.87
N ALA A 70 0.88 -7.23 3.09
CA ALA A 70 -0.38 -7.26 3.82
C ALA A 70 -1.52 -6.55 3.08
N LEU A 71 -1.22 -5.42 2.43
CA LEU A 71 -2.18 -4.71 1.58
C LEU A 71 -2.55 -5.54 0.34
N GLY A 72 -1.56 -6.15 -0.31
CA GLY A 72 -1.82 -7.03 -1.45
C GLY A 72 -2.74 -8.20 -1.10
N GLU A 73 -2.57 -8.81 0.07
CA GLU A 73 -3.42 -9.90 0.55
C GLU A 73 -4.81 -9.42 0.97
N ALA A 74 -4.92 -8.24 1.60
CA ALA A 74 -6.23 -7.62 1.87
C ALA A 74 -7.00 -7.37 0.56
N CYS A 75 -6.32 -6.88 -0.49
CA CYS A 75 -6.93 -6.70 -1.80
C CYS A 75 -7.37 -8.03 -2.42
N ALA A 76 -6.54 -9.07 -2.35
CA ALA A 76 -6.90 -10.40 -2.87
C ALA A 76 -8.14 -10.97 -2.15
N ALA A 77 -8.24 -10.80 -0.83
CA ALA A 77 -9.42 -11.19 -0.06
C ALA A 77 -10.67 -10.39 -0.47
N ALA A 78 -10.53 -9.08 -0.73
CA ALA A 78 -11.63 -8.24 -1.19
C ALA A 78 -12.12 -8.60 -2.60
N GLU A 79 -11.25 -8.98 -3.54
CA GLU A 79 -11.67 -9.46 -4.88
C GLU A 79 -12.55 -10.71 -4.80
N ALA A 80 -12.27 -11.57 -3.81
CA ALA A 80 -12.96 -12.84 -3.59
C ALA A 80 -14.22 -12.71 -2.69
N ALA A 81 -14.47 -11.53 -2.11
CA ALA A 81 -15.60 -11.32 -1.21
C ALA A 81 -16.94 -11.34 -1.97
N ASP A 82 -17.95 -11.93 -1.33
CA ASP A 82 -19.34 -11.79 -1.76
C ASP A 82 -19.93 -10.43 -1.33
N ASP A 83 -21.15 -10.12 -1.76
CA ASP A 83 -21.78 -8.83 -1.47
C ASP A 83 -22.04 -8.59 0.03
N ALA A 84 -22.18 -9.66 0.82
CA ALA A 84 -22.39 -9.55 2.27
C ALA A 84 -21.08 -9.22 3.00
N ALA A 85 -19.97 -9.82 2.57
CA ALA A 85 -18.64 -9.59 3.14
C ALA A 85 -17.94 -8.34 2.57
N ARG A 86 -18.37 -7.85 1.39
CA ARG A 86 -17.75 -6.74 0.66
C ARG A 86 -17.46 -5.51 1.53
N PRO A 87 -18.41 -4.95 2.32
CA PRO A 87 -18.12 -3.75 3.12
C PRO A 87 -16.97 -3.95 4.12
N ALA A 88 -16.92 -5.11 4.77
CA ALA A 88 -15.86 -5.43 5.73
C ALA A 88 -14.51 -5.67 5.03
N ALA A 89 -14.52 -6.33 3.88
CA ALA A 89 -13.30 -6.57 3.10
C ALA A 89 -12.70 -5.25 2.57
N LEU A 90 -13.53 -4.33 2.09
CA LEU A 90 -13.09 -3.00 1.64
C LEU A 90 -12.54 -2.15 2.80
N ALA A 91 -13.18 -2.18 3.97
CA ALA A 91 -12.65 -1.53 5.17
C ALA A 91 -11.27 -2.08 5.54
N HIS A 92 -11.06 -3.40 5.42
CA HIS A 92 -9.76 -4.00 5.69
C HIS A 92 -8.68 -3.58 4.68
N VAL A 93 -9.05 -3.38 3.41
CA VAL A 93 -8.13 -2.81 2.40
C VAL A 93 -7.74 -1.39 2.76
N LEU A 94 -8.69 -0.55 3.20
CA LEU A 94 -8.42 0.82 3.62
C LEU A 94 -7.49 0.87 4.84
N ASP A 95 -7.74 0.04 5.85
CA ASP A 95 -6.86 -0.07 7.04
C ASP A 95 -5.43 -0.47 6.63
N ALA A 96 -5.28 -1.45 5.73
CA ALA A 96 -3.98 -1.89 5.25
C ALA A 96 -3.28 -0.83 4.37
N LEU A 97 -4.07 -0.05 3.61
CA LEU A 97 -3.56 1.05 2.79
C LEU A 97 -3.03 2.17 3.68
N ASP A 98 -3.73 2.53 4.75
CA ASP A 98 -3.29 3.56 5.71
C ASP A 98 -1.98 3.17 6.39
N LEU A 99 -1.84 1.90 6.78
CA LEU A 99 -0.58 1.39 7.34
C LEU A 99 0.57 1.48 6.34
N ALA A 100 0.34 1.10 5.08
CA ALA A 100 1.36 1.21 4.03
C ALA A 100 1.74 2.68 3.78
N LEU A 101 0.76 3.59 3.70
CA LEU A 101 1.00 5.02 3.49
C LEU A 101 1.78 5.65 4.66
N ALA A 102 1.51 5.24 5.90
CA ALA A 102 2.24 5.70 7.08
C ALA A 102 3.72 5.30 7.01
N ASP A 103 4.01 4.04 6.67
CA ASP A 103 5.38 3.56 6.50
C ASP A 103 6.11 4.28 5.36
N ILE A 104 5.45 4.46 4.22
CA ILE A 104 6.00 5.20 3.07
C ILE A 104 6.36 6.64 3.47
N ALA A 105 5.47 7.31 4.21
CA ALA A 105 5.73 8.66 4.68
C ALA A 105 6.94 8.72 5.62
N ALA A 106 7.07 7.75 6.53
CA ALA A 106 8.22 7.66 7.42
C ALA A 106 9.53 7.42 6.64
N TYR A 107 9.55 6.47 5.71
CA TYR A 107 10.71 6.16 4.89
C TYR A 107 11.18 7.38 4.07
N LEU A 108 10.27 8.04 3.34
CA LEU A 108 10.61 9.21 2.53
C LEU A 108 11.09 10.39 3.38
N HIS A 109 10.58 10.53 4.61
CA HIS A 109 11.07 11.54 5.55
C HIS A 109 12.49 11.25 6.01
N GLU A 110 12.81 10.00 6.33
CA GLU A 110 14.16 9.58 6.71
C GLU A 110 15.17 9.79 5.58
N GLU A 111 14.81 9.46 4.33
CA GLU A 111 15.66 9.69 3.16
C GLU A 111 15.93 11.19 2.93
N ALA A 112 14.91 12.04 3.11
CA ALA A 112 15.09 13.49 3.03
C ALA A 112 16.01 14.03 4.13
N LEU A 113 15.98 13.46 5.34
CA LEU A 113 16.90 13.85 6.41
C LEU A 113 18.34 13.38 6.17
N LYS A 114 18.54 12.22 5.52
CA LYS A 114 19.87 11.72 5.16
C LYS A 114 20.52 12.59 4.08
N SER A 115 19.76 13.00 3.06
CA SER A 115 20.27 13.86 1.97
C SER A 115 20.67 15.26 2.43
N LEU A 116 20.05 15.79 3.49
CA LEU A 116 20.43 17.07 4.11
C LEU A 116 21.73 17.00 4.92
N LYS A 117 22.17 15.80 5.32
CA LYS A 117 23.37 15.59 6.14
C LYS A 117 24.62 15.23 5.32
N SER A 118 24.47 14.87 4.04
CA SER A 118 25.55 14.60 3.09
C SER A 118 25.96 15.87 2.34
#